data_AF-A0A967D2A9-F1
#
_entry.id   AF-A0A967D2A9-F1
#
_cell.length_a   1.000
_cell.length_b   1.000
_cell.length_c   1.000
_cell.angle_alpha   90.00
_cell.angle_beta   90.00
_cell.angle_gamma   90.00
#
_symmetry.space_group_name_H-M   'P 1'
#
loop_
_entity.id
_entity.type
_entity.pdbx_description
1 polymer ?
#
loop_
_entity_poly.entity_id
_entity_poly.type
_entity_poly.pdbx_seq_one_letter_code
_entity_poly.pdbx_strand_id
1 'polypeptide(L)'
;LGEEQLFETPDDDEDRLEFFQARATSEGKKAADIAERVLTDAGFTVVSDPVKIPKVGVQFNFLAEDAEGGRWYVDVSGAFTTVRPGLMRTDTLWKTLGRIHVLRATDEPQNPSRVLVLTSNLPKANSEGDKALRAVGVDQVFDAVEMFDAAGVTRLHEYAKGDTVLPIPGFWTEADIAAFEATERRPK
;
A
#
# COMPACT_ATOMS: atom_id res chain seq x y z
N LEU A 1 27.70 -3.04 -27.62
CA LEU A 1 26.49 -3.16 -28.46
C LEU A 1 25.73 -4.35 -27.91
N GLY A 2 24.89 -4.11 -26.90
CA GLY A 2 24.07 -5.16 -26.29
C GLY A 2 22.76 -5.23 -27.06
N GLU A 3 22.44 -6.41 -27.58
CA GLU A 3 21.17 -6.68 -28.23
C GLU A 3 20.05 -6.48 -27.20
N GLU A 4 19.21 -5.46 -27.42
CA GLU A 4 17.88 -5.40 -26.84
C GLU A 4 17.12 -6.62 -27.37
N GLN A 5 16.90 -7.62 -26.51
CA GLN A 5 15.88 -8.63 -26.77
C GLN A 5 14.53 -7.90 -26.82
N LEU A 6 14.14 -7.49 -28.02
CA LEU A 6 12.77 -7.18 -28.39
C LEU A 6 11.96 -8.45 -28.15
N PHE A 7 11.33 -8.55 -26.99
CA PHE A 7 10.44 -9.65 -26.65
C PHE A 7 9.29 -9.67 -27.66
N GLU A 8 9.20 -10.74 -28.45
CA GLU A 8 8.09 -10.98 -29.38
C GLU A 8 6.78 -11.04 -28.59
N THR A 9 5.91 -10.05 -28.81
CA THR A 9 4.52 -10.13 -28.38
C THR A 9 3.81 -11.22 -29.18
N PRO A 10 3.00 -12.10 -28.56
CA PRO A 10 2.20 -13.07 -29.30
C PRO A 10 1.29 -12.39 -30.34
N ASP A 11 1.08 -13.03 -31.49
CA ASP A 11 0.32 -12.47 -32.62
C ASP A 11 -1.21 -12.52 -32.43
N ASP A 12 -1.73 -13.39 -31.54
CA ASP A 12 -3.17 -13.56 -31.29
C ASP A 12 -3.66 -12.83 -30.02
N ASP A 13 -4.88 -12.29 -30.04
CA ASP A 13 -5.44 -11.45 -28.97
C ASP A 13 -5.68 -12.23 -27.66
N GLU A 14 -6.05 -13.51 -27.76
CA GLU A 14 -6.29 -14.40 -26.60
C GLU A 14 -4.96 -14.78 -25.92
N ASP A 15 -3.95 -15.17 -26.71
CA ASP A 15 -2.58 -15.46 -26.25
C ASP A 15 -1.90 -14.22 -25.65
N ARG A 16 -2.14 -13.03 -26.22
CA ARG A 16 -1.67 -11.76 -25.65
C ARG A 16 -2.29 -11.52 -24.29
N LEU A 17 -3.61 -11.70 -24.14
CA LEU A 17 -4.30 -11.48 -22.88
C LEU A 17 -3.80 -12.43 -21.79
N GLU A 18 -3.66 -13.72 -22.10
CA GLU A 18 -3.06 -14.70 -21.17
C GLU A 18 -1.61 -14.35 -20.81
N PHE A 19 -0.79 -13.95 -21.79
CA PHE A 19 0.60 -13.52 -21.56
C PHE A 19 0.68 -12.31 -20.62
N PHE A 20 -0.14 -11.28 -20.85
CA PHE A 20 -0.21 -10.10 -19.98
C PHE A 20 -0.74 -10.43 -18.59
N GLN A 21 -1.73 -11.32 -18.47
CA GLN A 21 -2.26 -11.77 -17.18
C GLN A 21 -1.22 -12.57 -16.38
N ALA A 22 -0.59 -13.57 -17.00
CA ALA A 22 0.44 -14.39 -16.36
C ALA A 22 1.62 -13.54 -15.88
N ARG A 23 2.03 -12.56 -16.68
CA ARG A 23 3.07 -11.61 -16.31
C ARG A 23 2.65 -10.73 -15.12
N ALA A 24 1.45 -10.15 -15.16
CA ALA A 24 0.93 -9.33 -14.06
C ALA A 24 0.83 -10.13 -12.75
N THR A 25 0.40 -11.39 -12.82
CA THR A 25 0.36 -12.31 -11.66
C THR A 25 1.75 -12.61 -11.13
N SER A 26 2.73 -12.90 -11.99
CA SER A 26 4.11 -13.17 -11.59
C SER A 26 4.77 -11.95 -10.94
N GLU A 27 4.60 -10.77 -11.53
CA GLU A 27 5.12 -9.52 -10.98
C GLU A 27 4.44 -9.15 -9.66
N GLY A 28 3.13 -9.39 -9.54
CA GLY A 28 2.40 -9.21 -8.29
C GLY A 28 2.86 -10.15 -7.17
N LYS A 29 3.13 -11.43 -7.49
CA LYS A 29 3.69 -12.38 -6.52
C LYS A 29 5.05 -11.93 -6.00
N LYS A 30 5.94 -11.50 -6.91
CA LYS A 30 7.26 -10.95 -6.52
C LYS A 30 7.14 -9.72 -5.64
N ALA A 31 6.16 -8.85 -5.88
CA ALA A 31 5.88 -7.70 -5.03
C ALA A 31 5.42 -8.10 -3.63
N ALA A 32 4.54 -9.10 -3.52
CA ALA A 32 4.12 -9.63 -2.22
C ALA A 32 5.30 -10.25 -1.45
N ASP A 33 6.12 -11.10 -2.10
CA ASP A 33 7.28 -11.73 -1.45
C ASP A 33 8.28 -10.68 -0.92
N ILE A 34 8.51 -9.59 -1.67
CA ILE A 34 9.37 -8.49 -1.23
C ILE A 34 8.74 -7.71 -0.08
N ALA A 35 7.43 -7.44 -0.15
CA ALA A 35 6.70 -6.73 0.88
C ALA A 35 6.68 -7.51 2.21
N GLU A 36 6.45 -8.82 2.18
CA GLU A 36 6.50 -9.68 3.36
C GLU A 36 7.88 -9.61 4.04
N ARG A 37 8.95 -9.67 3.24
CA ARG A 37 10.31 -9.52 3.74
C ARG A 37 10.55 -8.14 4.36
N VAL A 38 10.10 -7.07 3.72
CA VAL A 38 10.25 -5.70 4.24
C VAL A 38 9.50 -5.54 5.57
N LEU A 39 8.30 -6.11 5.70
CA LEU A 39 7.53 -6.09 6.95
C LEU A 39 8.23 -6.88 8.07
N THR A 40 8.67 -8.10 7.78
CA THR A 40 9.32 -8.98 8.76
C THR A 40 10.68 -8.43 9.19
N ASP A 41 11.49 -7.93 8.26
CA ASP A 41 12.75 -7.25 8.55
C ASP A 41 12.51 -5.97 9.38
N ALA A 42 11.37 -5.27 9.16
CA ALA A 42 10.98 -4.10 9.95
C ALA A 42 10.57 -4.44 11.39
N GLY A 43 10.16 -5.68 11.67
CA GLY A 43 9.74 -6.15 12.98
C GLY A 43 8.25 -6.48 13.11
N PHE A 44 7.48 -6.42 12.02
CA PHE A 44 6.10 -6.89 12.01
C PHE A 44 6.03 -8.42 11.99
N THR A 45 4.97 -8.97 12.56
CA THR A 45 4.58 -10.38 12.36
C THR A 45 3.47 -10.47 11.33
N VAL A 46 3.70 -11.14 10.20
CA VAL A 46 2.63 -11.40 9.21
C VAL A 46 1.76 -12.56 9.71
N VAL A 47 0.49 -12.29 10.00
CA VAL A 47 -0.45 -13.27 10.57
C VAL A 47 -1.39 -13.89 9.53
N SER A 48 -1.54 -13.27 8.35
CA SER A 48 -2.31 -13.83 7.23
C SER A 48 -1.82 -13.27 5.89
N ASP A 49 -1.60 -14.16 4.91
CA ASP A 49 -1.36 -13.83 3.49
C ASP A 49 -2.16 -14.81 2.58
N PRO A 50 -3.18 -14.34 1.86
CA PRO A 50 -3.82 -13.04 1.98
C PRO A 50 -4.80 -12.97 3.15
N VAL A 51 -5.23 -11.76 3.53
CA VAL A 51 -6.35 -11.58 4.47
C VAL A 51 -7.64 -11.20 3.72
N LYS A 52 -8.71 -11.97 3.93
CA LYS A 52 -10.04 -11.72 3.37
C LYS A 52 -10.93 -11.11 4.44
N ILE A 53 -11.80 -10.19 4.03
CA ILE A 53 -12.82 -9.55 4.88
C ILE A 53 -14.20 -9.92 4.31
N PRO A 54 -14.74 -11.11 4.64
CA PRO A 54 -15.88 -11.68 3.91
C PRO A 54 -17.14 -10.83 3.95
N LYS A 55 -17.37 -10.11 5.05
CA LYS A 55 -18.57 -9.27 5.25
C LYS A 55 -18.75 -8.20 4.17
N VAL A 56 -17.65 -7.74 3.58
CA VAL A 56 -17.63 -6.67 2.57
C VAL A 56 -16.90 -7.06 1.28
N GLY A 57 -16.47 -8.32 1.17
CA GLY A 57 -15.88 -8.86 -0.06
C GLY A 57 -14.55 -8.24 -0.47
N VAL A 58 -13.82 -7.58 0.44
CA VAL A 58 -12.49 -7.02 0.16
C VAL A 58 -11.38 -7.93 0.68
N GLN A 59 -10.21 -7.79 0.10
CA GLN A 59 -9.01 -8.55 0.43
C GLN A 59 -7.81 -7.61 0.43
N PHE A 60 -6.90 -7.82 1.39
CA PHE A 60 -5.59 -7.19 1.46
C PHE A 60 -4.50 -8.24 1.28
N ASN A 61 -3.29 -7.80 0.91
CA ASN A 61 -2.16 -8.70 0.74
C ASN A 61 -1.75 -9.30 2.07
N PHE A 62 -1.71 -8.51 3.14
CA PHE A 62 -1.35 -9.03 4.46
C PHE A 62 -2.27 -8.50 5.55
N LEU A 63 -2.45 -9.32 6.58
CA LEU A 63 -2.68 -8.84 7.94
C LEU A 63 -1.37 -9.02 8.70
N ALA A 64 -0.88 -7.94 9.30
CA ALA A 64 0.32 -7.92 10.12
C ALA A 64 0.00 -7.43 11.53
N GLU A 65 0.85 -7.80 12.48
CA GLU A 65 0.81 -7.35 13.87
C GLU A 65 2.13 -6.65 14.23
N ASP A 66 2.02 -5.50 14.91
CA ASP A 66 3.15 -4.84 15.56
C ASP A 66 3.53 -5.56 16.88
N ALA A 67 4.60 -5.13 17.54
CA ALA A 67 5.10 -5.74 18.77
C ALA A 67 4.14 -5.67 19.96
N GLU A 68 3.15 -4.77 19.93
CA GLU A 68 2.09 -4.66 20.94
C GLU A 68 0.81 -5.43 20.55
N GLY A 69 0.83 -6.14 19.42
CA GLY A 69 -0.31 -6.90 18.89
C GLY A 69 -1.34 -6.04 18.16
N GLY A 70 -1.00 -4.79 17.85
CA GLY A 70 -1.82 -3.91 17.04
C GLY A 70 -1.90 -4.39 15.59
N ARG A 71 -3.10 -4.36 15.00
CA ARG A 71 -3.36 -4.92 13.68
C ARG A 71 -3.18 -3.91 12.55
N TRP A 72 -2.54 -4.37 11.49
CA TRP A 72 -2.23 -3.60 10.29
C TRP A 72 -2.69 -4.36 9.05
N TYR A 73 -3.62 -3.78 8.30
CA TYR A 73 -3.97 -4.28 6.97
C TYR A 73 -2.98 -3.69 5.97
N VAL A 74 -2.32 -4.55 5.19
CA VAL A 74 -1.30 -4.11 4.25
C VAL A 74 -1.76 -4.36 2.82
N ASP A 75 -1.83 -3.28 2.05
CA ASP A 75 -2.04 -3.34 0.61
C ASP A 75 -0.71 -3.17 -0.11
N VAL A 76 -0.34 -4.14 -0.95
CA VAL A 76 0.85 -4.08 -1.80
C VAL A 76 0.42 -3.57 -3.17
N SER A 77 0.62 -2.28 -3.37
CA SER A 77 0.20 -1.57 -4.56
C SER A 77 1.37 -1.36 -5.50
N GLY A 78 1.40 -2.13 -6.60
CA GLY A 78 2.39 -1.97 -7.65
C GLY A 78 3.00 -3.28 -8.12
N ALA A 79 3.12 -3.42 -9.43
CA ALA A 79 4.06 -4.36 -10.03
C ALA A 79 5.37 -3.62 -10.33
N PHE A 80 6.52 -4.29 -10.14
CA PHE A 80 7.84 -3.78 -10.51
C PHE A 80 7.99 -3.80 -12.04
N THR A 81 7.28 -2.90 -12.73
CA THR A 81 7.25 -2.80 -14.20
C THR A 81 8.03 -1.59 -14.69
N THR A 82 8.48 -1.61 -15.94
CA THR A 82 9.24 -0.52 -16.57
C THR A 82 8.37 0.68 -16.95
N VAL A 83 7.04 0.54 -17.03
CA VAL A 83 6.12 1.63 -17.42
C VAL A 83 5.20 1.99 -16.26
N ARG A 84 5.50 3.13 -15.60
CA ARG A 84 4.75 3.71 -14.46
C ARG A 84 4.50 2.68 -13.34
N PRO A 85 5.54 2.36 -12.54
CA PRO A 85 5.45 1.38 -11.46
C PRO A 85 4.60 1.86 -10.29
N GLY A 86 4.15 0.95 -9.45
CA GLY A 86 3.53 1.32 -8.17
C GLY A 86 2.22 2.10 -8.30
N LEU A 87 2.08 3.09 -7.42
CA LEU A 87 0.96 4.02 -7.38
C LEU A 87 1.05 5.11 -8.46
N MET A 88 2.08 5.12 -9.30
CA MET A 88 2.10 5.98 -10.49
C MET A 88 1.04 5.57 -11.54
N ARG A 89 0.47 4.36 -11.40
CA ARG A 89 -0.69 3.92 -12.17
C ARG A 89 -1.98 4.30 -11.44
N THR A 90 -2.68 5.29 -11.98
CA THR A 90 -3.90 5.87 -11.40
C THR A 90 -5.00 4.83 -11.14
N ASP A 91 -5.17 3.83 -12.02
CA ASP A 91 -6.15 2.75 -11.79
C ASP A 91 -5.79 1.85 -10.59
N THR A 92 -4.50 1.60 -10.36
CA THR A 92 -4.04 0.85 -9.18
C THR A 92 -4.39 1.64 -7.92
N LEU A 93 -4.08 2.95 -7.90
CA LEU A 93 -4.42 3.83 -6.80
C LEU A 93 -5.93 3.81 -6.50
N TRP A 94 -6.79 3.98 -7.51
CA TRP A 94 -8.23 4.00 -7.30
C TRP A 94 -8.78 2.69 -6.75
N LYS A 95 -8.29 1.54 -7.22
CA LYS A 95 -8.66 0.23 -6.67
C LYS A 95 -8.25 0.10 -5.20
N THR A 96 -7.05 0.57 -4.87
CA THR A 96 -6.53 0.56 -3.50
C THR A 96 -7.37 1.44 -2.59
N LEU A 97 -7.59 2.71 -2.97
CA LEU A 97 -8.44 3.63 -2.20
C LEU A 97 -9.86 3.09 -2.01
N GLY A 98 -10.44 2.45 -3.04
CA GLY A 98 -11.75 1.81 -2.94
C GLY A 98 -11.80 0.67 -1.91
N ARG A 99 -10.80 -0.23 -1.89
CA ARG A 99 -10.70 -1.31 -0.90
C ARG A 99 -10.57 -0.75 0.51
N ILE A 100 -9.72 0.25 0.68
CA ILE A 100 -9.46 0.91 1.96
C ILE A 100 -10.73 1.54 2.49
N HIS A 101 -11.42 2.33 1.67
CA HIS A 101 -12.64 3.00 2.09
C HIS A 101 -13.74 2.00 2.52
N VAL A 102 -13.87 0.88 1.81
CA VAL A 102 -14.81 -0.18 2.18
C VAL A 102 -14.43 -0.86 3.51
N LEU A 103 -13.14 -1.11 3.77
CA LEU A 103 -12.69 -1.61 5.07
C LEU A 103 -13.02 -0.61 6.19
N ARG A 104 -12.68 0.66 5.99
CA ARG A 104 -12.90 1.74 6.98
C ARG A 104 -14.37 1.92 7.31
N ALA A 105 -15.27 1.72 6.34
CA ALA A 105 -16.72 1.73 6.56
C ALA A 105 -17.22 0.60 7.48
N THR A 106 -16.39 -0.41 7.78
CA THR A 106 -16.73 -1.50 8.70
C THR A 106 -16.14 -1.34 10.10
N ASP A 107 -15.30 -0.33 10.32
CA ASP A 107 -14.59 -0.14 11.58
C ASP A 107 -15.54 0.27 12.71
N GLU A 108 -15.22 -0.22 13.91
CA GLU A 108 -15.79 0.32 15.14
C GLU A 108 -15.05 1.62 15.51
N PRO A 109 -15.75 2.69 15.93
CA PRO A 109 -15.13 3.98 16.22
C PRO A 109 -13.97 3.92 17.24
N GLN A 110 -13.99 2.93 18.14
CA GLN A 110 -13.01 2.78 19.22
C GLN A 110 -11.74 2.04 18.79
N ASN A 111 -11.76 1.33 17.65
CA ASN A 111 -10.61 0.58 17.15
C ASN A 111 -10.52 0.63 15.62
N PRO A 112 -10.18 1.81 15.05
CA PRO A 112 -10.04 1.98 13.62
C PRO A 112 -8.95 1.06 13.04
N SER A 113 -9.25 0.39 11.93
CA SER A 113 -8.27 -0.40 11.18
C SER A 113 -7.12 0.48 10.69
N ARG A 114 -5.88 0.11 10.99
CA ARG A 114 -4.69 0.77 10.42
C ARG A 114 -4.36 0.14 9.07
N VAL A 115 -4.20 0.98 8.05
CA VAL A 115 -3.86 0.52 6.70
C VAL A 115 -2.51 1.08 6.26
N LEU A 116 -1.58 0.18 5.93
CA LEU A 116 -0.32 0.51 5.27
C LEU A 116 -0.42 0.20 3.78
N VAL A 117 0.04 1.13 2.95
CA VAL A 117 0.22 0.88 1.52
C VAL A 117 1.71 0.73 1.25
N LEU A 118 2.14 -0.48 0.90
CA LEU A 118 3.50 -0.74 0.44
C LEU A 118 3.53 -0.67 -1.08
N THR A 119 4.49 0.08 -1.62
CA THR A 119 4.60 0.26 -3.07
C THR A 119 6.06 0.25 -3.51
N SER A 120 6.28 -0.03 -4.79
CA SER A 120 7.59 0.18 -5.40
C SER A 120 7.87 1.67 -5.57
N ASN A 121 6.83 2.47 -5.87
CA ASN A 121 6.93 3.89 -6.15
C ASN A 121 5.65 4.62 -5.76
N LEU A 122 5.81 5.68 -4.98
CA LEU A 122 4.75 6.62 -4.66
C LEU A 122 4.39 7.48 -5.88
N PRO A 123 3.18 8.06 -5.91
CA PRO A 123 2.85 9.06 -6.90
C PRO A 123 3.83 10.24 -6.80
N LYS A 124 4.19 10.84 -7.94
CA LYS A 124 5.02 12.06 -7.94
C LYS A 124 4.30 13.17 -7.17
N ALA A 125 5.04 13.96 -6.39
CA ALA A 125 4.48 15.12 -5.69
C ALA A 125 3.67 16.02 -6.64
N ASN A 126 2.49 16.47 -6.18
CA ASN A 126 1.51 17.28 -6.92
C ASN A 126 0.87 16.62 -8.16
N SER A 127 1.15 15.33 -8.42
CA SER A 127 0.41 14.57 -9.43
C SER A 127 -1.05 14.33 -9.02
N GLU A 128 -1.90 13.92 -9.96
CA GLU A 128 -3.28 13.53 -9.67
C GLU A 128 -3.35 12.44 -8.59
N GLY A 129 -2.42 11.47 -8.64
CA GLY A 129 -2.37 10.39 -7.65
C GLY A 129 -1.95 10.87 -6.27
N ASP A 130 -0.96 11.77 -6.17
CA ASP A 130 -0.54 12.38 -4.90
C ASP A 130 -1.69 13.21 -4.29
N LYS A 131 -2.35 14.04 -5.10
CA LYS A 131 -3.52 14.83 -4.68
C LYS A 131 -4.66 13.94 -4.19
N ALA A 132 -4.96 12.86 -4.90
CA ALA A 132 -6.01 11.92 -4.52
C ALA A 132 -5.68 11.21 -3.21
N LEU A 133 -4.46 10.72 -3.05
CA LEU A 133 -4.02 10.05 -1.83
C LEU A 133 -3.99 11.01 -0.64
N ARG A 134 -3.61 12.28 -0.83
CA ARG A 134 -3.71 13.29 0.22
C ARG A 134 -5.14 13.66 0.57
N ALA A 135 -6.03 13.70 -0.42
CA ALA A 135 -7.44 14.06 -0.22
C ALA A 135 -8.21 13.02 0.62
N VAL A 136 -7.83 11.74 0.58
CA VAL A 136 -8.48 10.72 1.43
C VAL A 136 -8.08 10.82 2.91
N GLY A 137 -6.93 11.43 3.21
CA GLY A 137 -6.50 11.69 4.58
C GLY A 137 -5.82 10.52 5.31
N VAL A 138 -5.17 10.89 6.42
CA VAL A 138 -4.40 10.00 7.32
C VAL A 138 -5.28 8.94 7.99
N ASP A 139 -6.57 9.23 8.17
CA ASP A 139 -7.52 8.29 8.76
C ASP A 139 -7.88 7.15 7.80
N GLN A 140 -7.78 7.34 6.49
CA GLN A 140 -8.04 6.27 5.52
C GLN A 140 -6.77 5.46 5.26
N VAL A 141 -5.66 6.16 5.00
CA VAL A 141 -4.35 5.55 4.74
C VAL A 141 -3.38 6.01 5.81
N PHE A 142 -3.01 5.09 6.72
CA PHE A 142 -2.12 5.44 7.83
C PHE A 142 -0.78 5.94 7.29
N ASP A 143 -0.12 5.17 6.42
CA ASP A 143 1.07 5.62 5.70
C ASP A 143 1.18 4.89 4.35
N ALA A 144 1.86 5.53 3.40
CA ALA A 144 2.25 4.95 2.13
C ALA A 144 3.78 4.93 2.04
N VAL A 145 4.35 3.74 1.84
CA VAL A 145 5.79 3.51 1.98
C VAL A 145 6.35 2.88 0.70
N GLU A 146 7.43 3.48 0.17
CA GLU A 146 8.23 2.83 -0.87
C GLU A 146 9.13 1.77 -0.24
N MET A 147 9.01 0.52 -0.69
CA MET A 147 9.71 -0.64 -0.10
C MET A 147 11.23 -0.60 -0.23
N PHE A 148 11.77 0.24 -1.12
CA PHE A 148 13.21 0.39 -1.35
C PHE A 148 13.77 1.73 -0.87
N ASP A 149 12.93 2.60 -0.32
CA ASP A 149 13.37 3.86 0.27
C ASP A 149 13.77 3.62 1.73
N ALA A 150 15.01 3.97 2.08
CA ALA A 150 15.55 3.76 3.41
C ALA A 150 14.79 4.56 4.49
N ALA A 151 14.33 5.77 4.16
CA ALA A 151 13.52 6.57 5.08
C ALA A 151 12.14 5.93 5.29
N GLY A 152 11.51 5.44 4.22
CA GLY A 152 10.30 4.62 4.26
C GLY A 152 10.43 3.39 5.17
N VAL A 153 11.47 2.58 4.97
CA VAL A 153 11.72 1.39 5.79
C VAL A 153 12.01 1.75 7.25
N THR A 154 12.70 2.86 7.52
CA THR A 154 12.90 3.36 8.89
C THR A 154 11.57 3.66 9.58
N ARG A 155 10.59 4.26 8.87
CA ARG A 155 9.26 4.48 9.45
C ARG A 155 8.55 3.16 9.78
N LEU A 156 8.67 2.14 8.92
CA LEU A 156 8.11 0.81 9.21
C LEU A 156 8.70 0.19 10.48
N HIS A 157 10.01 0.32 10.69
CA HIS A 157 10.65 -0.14 11.93
C HIS A 157 10.09 0.54 13.18
N GLU A 158 9.79 1.83 13.12
CA GLU A 158 9.16 2.56 14.22
C GLU A 158 7.72 2.09 14.43
N TYR A 159 6.93 1.96 13.37
CA TYR A 159 5.54 1.49 13.47
C TYR A 159 5.43 0.07 14.03
N ALA A 160 6.40 -0.80 13.70
CA ALA A 160 6.45 -2.18 14.20
C ALA A 160 6.61 -2.26 15.72
N LYS A 161 7.02 -1.18 16.41
CA LYS A 161 7.11 -1.15 17.88
C LYS A 161 5.75 -1.07 18.57
N GLY A 162 4.70 -0.59 17.88
CA GLY A 162 3.32 -0.54 18.35
C GLY A 162 2.89 0.72 19.10
N ASP A 163 3.83 1.58 19.51
CA ASP A 163 3.57 2.81 20.29
C ASP A 163 3.07 4.00 19.44
N THR A 164 3.00 3.83 18.13
CA THR A 164 2.76 4.92 17.18
C THR A 164 1.28 4.99 16.77
N VAL A 165 0.64 6.11 17.10
CA VAL A 165 -0.79 6.37 16.81
C VAL A 165 -1.04 7.31 15.62
N LEU A 166 0.00 7.97 15.13
CA LEU A 166 -0.01 8.85 13.96
C LEU A 166 1.17 8.50 13.06
N PRO A 167 1.09 8.67 11.73
CA PRO A 167 2.23 8.42 10.88
C PRO A 167 3.38 9.37 11.19
N ILE A 168 4.59 8.86 11.00
CA ILE A 168 5.83 9.65 11.04
C ILE A 168 5.95 10.41 9.71
N PRO A 169 6.42 11.67 9.71
CA PRO A 169 6.60 12.44 8.48
C PRO A 169 7.41 11.69 7.42
N GLY A 170 6.92 11.72 6.19
CA GLY A 170 7.46 10.97 5.07
C GLY A 170 6.62 11.20 3.82
N PHE A 171 5.68 10.30 3.53
CA PHE A 171 4.65 10.59 2.52
C PHE A 171 3.72 11.71 3.01
N TRP A 172 3.21 11.56 4.24
CA TRP A 172 2.49 12.61 4.94
C TRP A 172 3.47 13.68 5.43
N THR A 173 3.14 14.95 5.17
CA THR A 173 3.90 16.06 5.73
C THR A 173 3.47 16.32 7.17
N GLU A 174 4.31 17.02 7.95
CA GLU A 174 3.92 17.50 9.28
C GLU A 174 2.61 18.32 9.23
N ALA A 175 2.39 19.08 8.16
CA ALA A 175 1.18 19.87 7.97
C ALA A 175 -0.07 18.98 7.74
N ASP A 176 0.05 17.89 6.98
CA ASP A 176 -1.05 16.95 6.78
C ASP A 176 -1.47 16.29 8.10
N ILE A 177 -0.47 15.88 8.89
CA ILE A 177 -0.68 15.24 10.21
C ILE A 177 -1.32 16.24 11.18
N ALA A 178 -0.79 17.47 11.26
CA ALA A 178 -1.34 18.51 12.12
C ALA A 178 -2.78 18.90 11.73
N ALA A 179 -3.09 18.91 10.42
CA ALA A 179 -4.44 19.17 9.94
C ALA A 179 -5.42 18.06 10.38
N PHE A 180 -5.01 16.79 10.27
CA PHE A 180 -5.79 15.64 10.75
C PHE A 180 -6.05 15.72 12.27
N GLU A 181 -5.02 15.99 13.07
CA GLU A 181 -5.19 16.15 14.51
C GLU A 181 -6.16 17.28 14.87
N ALA A 182 -6.11 18.40 14.15
CA ALA A 182 -7.02 19.51 14.35
C ALA A 182 -8.48 19.15 14.02
N THR A 183 -8.71 18.25 13.07
CA THR A 183 -10.06 17.75 12.73
C THR A 183 -10.58 16.75 13.75
N GLU A 184 -9.75 15.82 14.24
CA GLU A 184 -10.16 14.81 15.25
C GLU A 184 -10.50 15.44 16.61
N ARG A 185 -9.84 16.56 16.96
CA ARG A 185 -10.12 17.28 18.21
C ARG A 185 -11.39 18.14 18.16
N ARG A 186 -12.06 18.28 17.01
CA ARG A 186 -13.33 19.00 16.92
C ARG A 186 -14.46 18.09 17.46
N PRO A 187 -15.26 18.54 18.44
CA PRO A 187 -16.45 17.79 18.83
C PRO A 187 -17.37 17.65 17.60
N LYS A 188 -17.78 16.42 17.30
CA LYS A 188 -18.82 16.14 16.30
C LYS A 188 -20.15 16.75 16.69
#